data_AF-A0A522AHB3-F1
#
_entry.id   AF-A0A522AHB3-F1
#
_cell.length_a   1.000
_cell.length_b   1.000
_cell.length_c   1.000
_cell.angle_alpha   90.00
_cell.angle_beta   90.00
_cell.angle_gamma   90.00
#
_symmetry.space_group_name_H-M   'P 1'
#
loop_
_entity.id
_entity.type
_entity.pdbx_description
1 polymer ?
#
loop_
_entity_poly.entity_id
_entity_poly.type
_entity_poly.pdbx_seq_one_letter_code
_entity_poly.pdbx_strand_id
1 'polypeptide(L)' 'MPYRFYYLDKSDKIIDLTDGEYSNEAEAVAVAELHLAITPHDAVEVWQMGKMIYRGNNDKAHP' A
#
# COMPACT_ATOMS: atom_id res chain seq x y z
N MET A 1 -12.49 10.26 -4.14
CA MET A 1 -11.76 10.59 -2.88
C MET A 1 -10.41 9.92 -2.97
N PRO A 2 -9.29 10.63 -2.74
CA PRO A 2 -7.97 10.08 -3.00
C PRO A 2 -7.62 8.97 -2.01
N TYR A 3 -7.00 7.91 -2.51
CA TYR A 3 -6.36 6.88 -1.69
C TYR A 3 -4.88 7.26 -1.50
N ARG A 4 -4.34 6.99 -0.32
CA ARG A 4 -2.94 7.24 0.02
C ARG A 4 -2.24 5.92 0.26
N PHE A 5 -1.07 5.77 -0.36
CA PHE A 5 -0.24 4.58 -0.32
C PHE A 5 1.02 4.93 0.45
N TYR A 6 1.18 4.37 1.63
CA TYR A 6 2.40 4.52 2.42
C TYR A 6 3.27 3.29 2.22
N TYR A 7 4.45 3.49 1.67
CA TYR A 7 5.45 2.43 1.53
C TYR A 7 6.36 2.46 2.74
N LEU A 8 6.52 1.31 3.39
CA LEU A 8 7.19 1.16 4.67
C LEU A 8 8.48 0.34 4.52
N ASP A 9 9.54 0.69 5.25
CA ASP A 9 10.70 -0.18 5.45
C ASP A 9 10.46 -1.22 6.57
N LYS A 10 11.40 -2.15 6.75
CA LYS A 10 11.40 -3.19 7.81
C LYS A 10 11.27 -2.65 9.24
N SER A 11 11.50 -1.36 9.45
CA SER A 11 11.36 -0.66 10.72
C SER A 11 9.99 0.02 10.88
N ASP A 12 9.01 -0.30 10.03
CA ASP A 12 7.69 0.36 9.96
C ASP A 12 7.77 1.88 9.72
N LYS A 13 8.86 2.37 9.13
CA LYS A 13 8.99 3.79 8.77
C LYS A 13 8.55 4.00 7.33
N ILE A 14 7.79 5.08 7.12
CA ILE A 14 7.38 5.52 5.79
C ILE A 14 8.63 5.97 5.03
N ILE A 15 8.91 5.30 3.92
CA ILE A 15 9.99 5.64 2.99
C ILE A 15 9.47 6.38 1.76
N ASP A 16 8.22 6.16 1.39
CA ASP A 16 7.58 6.84 0.26
C ASP A 16 6.07 6.95 0.47
N LEU A 17 5.46 7.97 -0.16
CA LEU A 17 4.03 8.22 -0.14
C LEU A 17 3.56 8.57 -1.55
N THR A 18 2.59 7.80 -2.04
CA THR A 18 1.91 8.11 -3.30
C THR A 18 0.43 8.33 -3.04
N ASP A 19 -0.14 9.37 -3.65
CA ASP A 19 -1.58 9.59 -3.71
C ASP A 19 -2.11 9.20 -5.09
N GLY A 20 -3.25 8.54 -5.11
CA GLY A 20 -3.90 8.16 -6.36
C GLY A 20 -5.42 8.24 -6.27
N GLU A 21 -6.01 8.70 -7.37
CA GLU A 21 -7.46 8.76 -7.56
C GLU A 21 -7.93 7.45 -8.20
N TYR A 22 -8.35 6.50 -7.35
CA TYR A 22 -8.92 5.24 -7.80
C TYR A 22 -10.44 5.28 -7.70
N SER A 23 -11.13 4.56 -8.60
CA SER A 23 -12.60 4.57 -8.63
C SER A 23 -13.19 3.78 -7.46
N ASN A 24 -12.48 2.78 -6.94
CA ASN A 24 -12.94 1.92 -5.86
C ASN A 24 -11.77 1.35 -5.02
N GLU A 25 -12.12 0.72 -3.90
CA GLU A 25 -11.17 0.12 -2.95
C GLU A 25 -10.41 -1.05 -3.59
N ALA A 26 -11.07 -1.87 -4.39
CA ALA A 26 -10.45 -3.04 -5.02
C ALA A 26 -9.33 -2.64 -6.00
N GLU A 27 -9.50 -1.58 -6.78
CA GLU A 27 -8.46 -1.04 -7.66
C GLU A 27 -7.28 -0.51 -6.85
N ALA A 28 -7.55 0.23 -5.77
CA ALA A 28 -6.49 0.74 -4.90
C ALA A 28 -5.70 -0.42 -4.25
N VAL A 29 -6.37 -1.46 -3.76
CA VAL A 29 -5.71 -2.65 -3.19
C VAL A 29 -4.91 -3.40 -4.25
N ALA A 30 -5.46 -3.64 -5.44
CA ALA A 30 -4.75 -4.33 -6.51
C ALA A 30 -3.47 -3.59 -6.93
N VAL A 31 -3.50 -2.26 -6.94
CA VAL A 31 -2.31 -1.45 -7.23
C VAL A 31 -1.30 -1.51 -6.09
N ALA A 32 -1.74 -1.53 -4.84
CA ALA A 32 -0.85 -1.73 -3.70
C ALA A 32 -0.15 -3.09 -3.77
N GLU A 33 -0.89 -4.16 -4.08
CA GLU A 33 -0.33 -5.50 -4.28
C GLU A 33 0.68 -5.55 -5.42
N LEU A 34 0.38 -4.88 -6.55
CA LEU A 34 1.32 -4.77 -7.65
C LEU A 34 2.61 -4.05 -7.22
N HIS A 35 2.50 -2.93 -6.51
CA HIS A 35 3.66 -2.19 -6.02
C HIS A 35 4.48 -3.00 -5.03
N LEU A 36 3.83 -3.76 -4.14
CA LEU A 36 4.49 -4.66 -3.19
C LEU A 36 5.35 -5.71 -3.91
N ALA A 37 4.86 -6.23 -5.05
CA ALA A 37 5.56 -7.24 -5.83
C ALA A 37 6.76 -6.69 -6.64
N ILE A 38 6.74 -5.42 -7.06
CA ILE A 38 7.74 -4.85 -7.98
C ILE A 38 8.71 -3.86 -7.33
N THR A 39 8.45 -3.45 -6.09
CA THR A 39 9.19 -2.37 -5.41
C THR A 39 9.85 -2.91 -4.14
N PRO A 40 11.11 -2.56 -3.83
CA PRO A 40 11.84 -3.12 -2.69
C PRO A 40 11.49 -2.42 -1.37
N HIS A 41 10.23 -2.51 -0.94
CA HIS A 41 9.77 -2.08 0.39
C HIS A 41 9.28 -3.27 1.22
N ASP A 42 9.13 -3.10 2.53
CA ASP A 42 8.70 -4.18 3.42
C ASP A 42 7.18 -4.31 3.44
N ALA A 43 6.47 -3.19 3.45
CA ALA A 43 5.02 -3.16 3.44
C ALA A 43 4.46 -1.96 2.68
N VAL A 44 3.20 -2.08 2.25
CA VAL A 44 2.40 -1.00 1.66
C VAL A 44 1.08 -0.89 2.42
N GLU A 45 0.72 0.31 2.83
CA GLU A 45 -0.56 0.61 3.46
C GLU A 45 -1.42 1.49 2.57
N VAL A 46 -2.67 1.08 2.35
CA VAL A 46 -3.66 1.88 1.64
C VAL A 46 -4.60 2.52 2.65
N TRP A 47 -4.76 3.83 2.54
CA TRP A 47 -5.59 4.64 3.40
C TRP A 47 -6.60 5.44 2.60
N GLN A 48 -7.84 5.50 3.10
CA GLN A 48 -8.92 6.30 2.55
C GLN A 48 -9.60 7.08 3.69
N MET A 49 -9.76 8.40 3.52
CA MET A 49 -10.43 9.28 4.50
C MET A 49 -9.91 9.15 5.95
N GLY A 50 -8.61 8.89 6.14
CA GLY A 50 -8.02 8.73 7.47
C GLY A 50 -8.25 7.36 8.11
N LYS A 51 -8.74 6.38 7.36
CA LYS A 51 -8.84 4.97 7.77
C LYS A 51 -7.94 4.10 6.89
N MET A 52 -7.17 3.21 7.52
CA MET A 52 -6.44 2.15 6.82
C MET A 52 -7.45 1.11 6.32
N ILE A 53 -7.44 0.83 5.02
CA ILE A 53 -8.33 -0.15 4.39
C ILE A 53 -7.57 -1.44 4.05
N TYR A 54 -6.27 -1.34 3.80
CA TYR A 54 -5.43 -2.47 3.45
C TYR A 54 -4.00 -2.26 3.91
N ARG A 55 -3.34 -3.36 4.27
CA ARG A 55 -1.90 -3.42 4.49
C ARG A 55 -1.37 -4.73 3.94
N GLY A 56 -0.48 -4.64 2.95
CA GLY A 56 0.26 -5.78 2.41
C GLY A 56 1.70 -5.76 2.91
N ASN A 57 2.23 -6.90 3.35
CA ASN A 57 3.61 -7.05 3.80
C ASN A 57 4.31 -8.13 2.97
N ASN A 58 5.60 -7.92 2.65
CA ASN A 58 6.43 -8.91 1.94
C ASN A 58 6.76 -10.14 2.81
N ASP A 59 6.69 -10.03 4.14
CA ASP A 59 6.86 -11.18 5.06
C ASP A 59 5.71 -12.20 4.97
N LYS A 60 4.55 -11.77 4.45
CA LYS A 60 3.42 -12.63 4.08
C LYS A 60 3.34 -12.85 2.57
N ALA A 61 4.48 -12.86 1.86
CA ALA A 61 4.49 -13.26 0.46
C ALA A 61 3.83 -14.65 0.32
N HIS A 62 2.74 -14.67 -0.44
CA HIS A 62 1.88 -15.81 -0.77
C HIS A 62 2.64 -17.15 -0.92
N PRO A 63 2.14 -18.26 -0.36
CA PRO A 63 2.59 -19.60 -0.77
C PRO A 63 2.25 -19.88 -2.24
#